data_AF-A0A640W4T9-F1
#
_entry.id   AF-A0A640W4T9-F1
#
_cell.length_a   1.000
_cell.length_b   1.000
_cell.length_c   1.000
_cell.angle_alpha   90.00
_cell.angle_beta   90.00
_cell.angle_gamma   90.00
#
_symmetry.space_group_name_H-M   'P 1'
#
loop_
_entity.id
_entity.type
_entity.pdbx_description
1 polymer ?
#
loop_
_entity_poly.entity_id
_entity_poly.type
_entity_poly.pdbx_seq_one_letter_code
_entity_poly.pdbx_strand_id
1 'polypeptide(L)'
;MFKKTILARLSKADSFSILNAIFGITSLCLLFSSEWYAFVFILLAVLADGMDGIVARKYGSSLPIIDEFADMISFVAAPSAIFFNHYGLLPFLSFMPMFLPQ
;
A
#
# COMPACT_ATOMS: atom_id res chain seq x y z
N MET A 1 -19.44 -24.30 -16.92
CA MET A 1 -19.35 -24.16 -15.45
C MET A 1 -18.27 -23.12 -15.13
N PHE A 2 -18.57 -21.84 -15.37
CA PHE A 2 -17.61 -20.75 -15.15
C PHE A 2 -17.34 -20.63 -13.64
N LYS A 3 -16.05 -20.61 -13.28
CA LYS A 3 -15.51 -20.35 -11.94
C LYS A 3 -16.41 -19.35 -11.18
N LYS A 4 -16.94 -19.72 -10.01
CA LYS A 4 -17.41 -18.72 -9.03
C LYS A 4 -16.20 -17.84 -8.75
N THR A 5 -16.20 -16.69 -9.42
CA THR A 5 -15.01 -15.88 -9.68
C THR A 5 -14.61 -15.19 -8.39
N ILE A 6 -13.31 -14.98 -8.16
CA ILE A 6 -12.76 -14.32 -6.96
C ILE A 6 -13.53 -13.03 -6.61
N LEU A 7 -14.06 -12.34 -7.63
CA LEU A 7 -14.97 -11.19 -7.56
C LEU A 7 -16.25 -11.41 -6.73
N ALA A 8 -16.79 -12.63 -6.68
CA ALA A 8 -18.02 -12.94 -5.92
C ALA A 8 -17.78 -13.11 -4.42
N ARG A 9 -16.52 -13.07 -3.97
CA ARG A 9 -16.12 -13.15 -2.55
C ARG A 9 -15.50 -11.86 -2.02
N LEU A 10 -15.50 -10.78 -2.80
CA LEU A 10 -15.00 -9.50 -2.34
C LEU A 10 -15.93 -8.90 -1.27
N SER A 11 -15.41 -8.71 -0.07
CA SER A 11 -16.04 -7.88 0.96
C SER A 11 -15.92 -6.41 0.58
N LYS A 12 -16.75 -5.59 1.23
CA LYS A 12 -16.60 -4.13 1.18
C LYS A 12 -15.23 -3.70 1.67
N ALA A 13 -14.66 -4.41 2.65
CA ALA A 13 -13.31 -4.16 3.15
C ALA A 13 -12.26 -4.39 2.05
N ASP A 14 -12.31 -5.54 1.36
CA ASP A 14 -11.36 -5.89 0.28
C ASP A 14 -11.34 -4.86 -0.87
N SER A 15 -12.42 -4.11 -1.08
CA SER A 15 -12.47 -3.04 -2.09
C SER A 15 -11.62 -1.83 -1.70
N PHE A 16 -11.53 -1.53 -0.40
CA PHE A 16 -10.69 -0.46 0.14
C PHE A 16 -9.21 -0.88 0.15
N SER A 17 -8.88 -2.14 0.46
CA SER A 17 -7.52 -2.67 0.32
C SER A 17 -7.04 -2.62 -1.14
N ILE A 18 -7.92 -2.89 -2.11
CA ILE A 18 -7.60 -2.70 -3.54
C ILE A 18 -7.32 -1.22 -3.87
N LEU A 19 -8.10 -0.29 -3.32
CA LEU A 19 -7.85 1.15 -3.50
C LEU A 19 -6.50 1.56 -2.87
N ASN A 20 -6.20 1.07 -1.67
CA ASN A 20 -4.91 1.24 -1.01
C ASN A 20 -3.77 0.80 -1.95
N ALA A 21 -3.84 -0.42 -2.50
CA ALA A 21 -2.84 -0.91 -3.45
C ALA A 21 -2.73 -0.06 -4.73
N ILE A 22 -3.86 0.37 -5.32
CA ILE A 22 -3.86 1.24 -6.51
C ILE A 22 -3.16 2.56 -6.21
N PHE A 23 -3.43 3.17 -5.07
CA PHE A 23 -2.78 4.42 -4.67
C PHE A 23 -1.28 4.22 -4.41
N GLY A 24 -0.89 3.15 -3.72
CA GLY A 24 0.53 2.82 -3.50
C GLY A 24 1.31 2.59 -4.80
N ILE A 25 0.74 1.84 -5.75
CA ILE A 25 1.35 1.63 -7.08
C ILE A 25 1.42 2.95 -7.86
N THR A 26 0.35 3.76 -7.81
CA THR A 26 0.32 5.06 -8.50
C THR A 26 1.40 5.99 -7.95
N SER A 27 1.62 5.99 -6.64
CA SER A 27 2.74 6.72 -6.02
C SER A 27 4.09 6.28 -6.61
N LEU A 28 4.34 4.97 -6.72
CA LEU A 28 5.58 4.44 -7.31
C LEU A 28 5.76 4.89 -8.76
N CYS A 29 4.69 4.88 -9.57
CA CYS A 29 4.74 5.35 -10.96
C CYS A 29 5.02 6.85 -11.06
N LEU A 30 4.44 7.65 -10.15
CA LEU A 30 4.58 9.11 -10.16
C LEU A 30 5.91 9.59 -9.59
N LEU A 31 6.64 8.74 -8.87
CA LEU A 31 7.92 9.07 -8.25
C LEU A 31 8.88 9.81 -9.20
N PHE A 32 9.01 9.30 -10.44
CA PHE A 32 9.94 9.85 -11.44
C PHE A 32 9.36 11.04 -12.22
N SER A 33 8.05 11.27 -12.15
CA SER A 33 7.39 12.39 -12.84
C SER A 33 7.24 13.60 -11.92
N SER A 34 6.84 13.36 -10.68
CA SER A 34 6.61 14.39 -9.66
C SER A 34 6.50 13.75 -8.27
N GLU A 35 7.53 13.97 -7.47
CA GLU A 35 7.61 13.46 -6.10
C GLU A 35 6.46 13.98 -5.22
N TRP A 36 6.03 15.23 -5.43
CA TRP A 36 4.88 15.80 -4.69
C TRP A 36 3.61 14.97 -4.85
N TYR A 37 3.28 14.57 -6.09
CA TYR A 37 2.11 13.72 -6.30
C TYR A 37 2.30 12.32 -5.72
N ALA A 38 3.51 11.76 -5.76
CA ALA A 38 3.80 10.48 -5.11
C ALA A 38 3.44 10.52 -3.60
N PHE A 39 3.85 11.57 -2.88
CA PHE A 39 3.45 11.76 -1.48
C PHE A 39 1.94 11.86 -1.29
N VAL A 40 1.23 12.61 -2.13
CA VAL A 40 -0.23 12.72 -2.05
C VAL A 40 -0.90 11.35 -2.21
N PHE A 41 -0.43 10.53 -3.15
CA PHE A 41 -0.96 9.19 -3.37
C PHE A 41 -0.66 8.24 -2.21
N ILE A 42 0.49 8.36 -1.54
CA ILE A 42 0.73 7.61 -0.28
C ILE A 42 -0.30 8.03 0.78
N LEU A 43 -0.55 9.32 0.98
CA LEU A 43 -1.54 9.76 1.97
C LEU A 43 -2.94 9.24 1.65
N LEU A 44 -3.32 9.17 0.37
CA LEU A 44 -4.57 8.55 -0.07
C LEU A 44 -4.58 7.04 0.19
N ALA A 45 -3.46 6.35 0.00
CA ALA A 45 -3.32 4.92 0.29
C ALA A 45 -3.53 4.63 1.79
N VAL A 46 -2.87 5.40 2.67
CA VAL A 46 -3.04 5.31 4.13
C VAL A 46 -4.48 5.61 4.56
N LEU A 47 -5.16 6.55 3.89
CA LEU A 47 -6.56 6.82 4.17
C LEU A 47 -7.45 5.63 3.78
N ALA A 48 -7.21 5.01 2.62
CA ALA A 48 -7.95 3.85 2.15
C ALA A 48 -7.76 2.63 3.08
N ASP A 49 -6.54 2.40 3.54
CA ASP A 49 -6.19 1.40 4.57
C ASP A 49 -6.95 1.64 5.88
N GLY A 50 -6.90 2.86 6.41
CA GLY A 50 -7.65 3.20 7.61
C GLY A 50 -9.16 2.92 7.46
N MET A 51 -9.70 3.06 6.25
CA MET A 51 -11.10 2.76 5.94
C MET A 51 -11.40 1.26 5.86
N ASP A 52 -10.56 0.43 5.24
CA ASP A 52 -10.80 -1.03 5.22
C ASP A 52 -10.80 -1.61 6.63
N GLY A 53 -9.89 -1.18 7.52
CA GLY A 53 -9.81 -1.69 8.88
C GLY A 53 -11.05 -1.33 9.71
N ILE A 54 -11.64 -0.15 9.48
CA ILE A 54 -12.93 0.24 10.08
C ILE A 54 -14.05 -0.64 9.54
N VAL A 55 -14.10 -0.87 8.23
CA VAL A 55 -15.14 -1.67 7.57
C VAL A 55 -15.03 -3.15 7.96
N ALA A 56 -13.83 -3.70 8.05
CA ALA A 56 -13.54 -5.06 8.44
C ALA A 56 -13.97 -5.34 9.89
N ARG A 57 -13.74 -4.41 10.82
CA ARG A 57 -14.24 -4.53 12.20
C ARG A 57 -15.76 -4.59 12.29
N LYS A 58 -16.47 -4.01 11.33
CA LYS A 58 -17.94 -3.93 11.32
C LYS A 58 -18.61 -5.03 10.50
N TYR A 59 -17.97 -5.54 9.45
CA TYR A 59 -18.57 -6.46 8.47
C TYR A 59 -17.76 -7.74 8.19
N GLY A 60 -16.54 -7.85 8.73
CA GLY A 60 -15.60 -8.93 8.42
C GLY A 60 -14.82 -8.70 7.11
N SER A 61 -13.58 -9.16 7.10
CA SER A 61 -12.74 -9.28 5.89
C SER A 61 -12.84 -10.70 5.33
N SER A 62 -12.85 -10.82 4.01
CA SER A 62 -12.95 -12.12 3.32
C SER A 62 -11.63 -12.59 2.71
N LEU A 63 -10.69 -11.67 2.45
CA LEU A 63 -9.44 -11.95 1.75
C LEU A 63 -8.24 -11.23 2.41
N PRO A 64 -7.70 -11.76 3.52
CA PRO A 64 -6.60 -11.13 4.27
C PRO A 64 -5.34 -10.89 3.44
N ILE A 65 -5.04 -11.77 2.47
CA ILE A 65 -3.84 -11.66 1.65
C ILE A 65 -3.83 -10.44 0.72
N ILE A 66 -5.00 -9.90 0.36
CA ILE A 66 -5.09 -8.68 -0.45
C ILE A 66 -4.69 -7.47 0.39
N ASP A 67 -5.11 -7.47 1.65
CA ASP A 67 -4.81 -6.45 2.65
C ASP A 67 -3.30 -6.37 2.92
N GLU A 68 -2.71 -7.50 3.31
CA GLU A 68 -1.27 -7.62 3.60
C GLU A 68 -0.41 -7.19 2.39
N PHE A 69 -0.85 -7.52 1.18
CA PHE A 69 -0.14 -7.13 -0.04
C PHE A 69 -0.28 -5.64 -0.35
N ALA A 70 -1.47 -5.06 -0.15
CA ALA A 70 -1.69 -3.63 -0.31
C ALA A 70 -0.84 -2.83 0.67
N ASP A 71 -0.79 -3.26 1.93
CA ASP A 71 0.00 -2.63 2.98
C ASP A 71 1.50 -2.66 2.68
N MET A 72 2.01 -3.80 2.20
CA MET A 72 3.40 -3.90 1.81
C MET A 72 3.76 -2.91 0.70
N ILE A 73 2.86 -2.67 -0.25
CA ILE A 73 3.11 -1.68 -1.32
C ILE A 73 3.12 -0.26 -0.74
N SER A 74 2.08 0.09 0.02
CA SER A 74 1.82 1.49 0.41
C SER A 74 2.65 1.97 1.60
N PHE A 75 2.99 1.07 2.54
CA PHE A 75 3.76 1.41 3.75
C PHE A 75 5.23 1.03 3.68
N VAL A 76 5.62 0.09 2.81
CA VAL A 76 7.03 -0.33 2.69
C VAL A 76 7.62 0.09 1.35
N ALA A 77 7.06 -0.39 0.24
CA ALA A 77 7.67 -0.20 -1.08
C ALA A 77 7.67 1.27 -1.52
N ALA A 78 6.51 1.94 -1.48
CA ALA A 78 6.38 3.32 -1.93
C ALA A 78 7.20 4.31 -1.06
N PRO A 79 7.15 4.28 0.28
CA PRO A 79 7.98 5.15 1.11
C PRO A 79 9.48 4.90 0.92
N SER A 80 9.90 3.64 0.80
CA SER A 80 11.31 3.30 0.57
C SER A 80 11.82 3.86 -0.76
N ALA A 81 11.00 3.75 -1.82
CA ALA A 81 11.35 4.28 -3.13
C ALA A 81 11.45 5.81 -3.12
N ILE A 82 10.51 6.50 -2.47
CA ILE A 82 10.57 7.97 -2.29
C ILE A 82 11.82 8.37 -1.53
N PHE A 83 12.09 7.73 -0.38
CA PHE A 83 13.27 8.05 0.43
C PHE A 83 14.56 7.86 -0.37
N PHE A 84 14.67 6.75 -1.10
CA PHE A 84 15.81 6.48 -1.96
C PHE A 84 15.96 7.52 -3.08
N ASN A 85 14.87 7.91 -3.72
CA ASN A 85 14.88 8.92 -4.79
C ASN A 85 15.29 10.30 -4.28
N HIS A 86 14.80 10.70 -3.11
CA HIS A 86 15.05 12.03 -2.54
C HIS A 86 16.44 12.17 -1.93
N TYR A 87 16.88 11.18 -1.14
CA TYR A 87 18.12 11.26 -0.35
C TYR A 87 19.29 10.47 -0.97
N GLY A 88 19.03 9.59 -1.93
CA GLY A 88 20.04 8.74 -2.56
C GLY A 88 20.46 7.55 -1.70
N LEU A 89 21.43 6.78 -2.21
CA LEU A 89 21.80 5.47 -1.68
C LEU A 89 22.51 5.54 -0.30
N LEU A 90 23.42 6.48 -0.07
CA LEU A 90 24.22 6.53 1.15
C LEU A 90 23.37 6.80 2.42
N PRO A 91 22.44 7.78 2.42
CA PRO A 91 21.50 7.95 3.52
C PRO A 91 20.54 6.76 3.67
N PHE A 92 20.09 6.17 2.56
CA PHE A 92 19.23 4.98 2.60
C PHE A 92 19.88 3.78 3.29
N LEU A 93 21.14 3.48 2.94
CA LEU A 93 21.90 2.40 3.57
C LEU A 93 22.18 2.67 5.05
N SER A 94 22.29 3.95 5.44
CA SER A 94 22.50 4.34 6.84
C SER A 94 21.25 4.09 7.70
N PHE A 95 20.06 4.09 7.11
CA PHE A 95 18.79 3.77 7.78
C PHE A 95 18.47 2.27 7.78
N MET A 96 19.03 1.47 6.86
CA MET A 96 18.77 0.02 6.82
C MET A 96 19.02 -0.75 8.14
N PRO A 97 20.05 -0.43 8.95
CA PRO A 97 20.30 -1.12 10.22
C PRO A 97 19.14 -1.01 11.22
N MET A 98 18.27 0.01 11.08
CA MET A 98 17.06 0.15 11.92
C MET A 98 16.05 -0.99 11.70
N PHE A 99 16.07 -1.63 10.53
CA PHE A 99 15.12 -2.68 10.16
C PHE A 99 15.69 -4.10 10.31
N LEU A 100 16.94 -4.23 10.77
CA LEU A 100 17.53 -5.53 11.08
C LEU A 100 17.08 -5.97 12.49
N PRO A 101 16.72 -7.25 12.68
CA PRO A 101 16.50 -7.79 14.01
C PRO A 101 17.81 -7.65 14.82
N GLN A 102 17.70 -7.01 15.98
CA GLN A 102 18.80 -6.78 16.93
C GLN A 102 19.16 -8.09 17.65
#